data_AF-A0A7J6W8I6-F1
#
_entry.id   AF-A0A7J6W8I6-F1
#
_cell.length_a   1.000
_cell.length_b   1.000
_cell.length_c   1.000
_cell.angle_alpha   90.00
_cell.angle_beta   90.00
_cell.angle_gamma   90.00
#
_symmetry.space_group_name_H-M   'P 1'
#
loop_
_entity.id
_entity.type
_entity.pdbx_description
1 polymer ?
#
loop_
_entity_poly.entity_id
_entity_poly.type
_entity_poly.pdbx_seq_one_letter_code
_entity_poly.pdbx_strand_id
1 'polypeptide(L)'
;MTILSVVSSCQAPLLLQGHVKVEPKAYLQQQNKQLKLSKCLVPSLIAAIVTLSPFCHPQASLGQGVEVNTGATLFNKACIGCHVGGGNIIQPGATLFPEDLARNGVQTEDEIYQITYYGKGRMPGFGQNCTPRGQCTFGARLQDEEIKLLAQFVRSQADQGWKSTENPGN
;
A
#
# COMPACT_ATOMS: atom_id res chain seq x y z
N MET A 1 -67.69 22.42 6.38
CA MET A 1 -67.71 22.37 7.85
C MET A 1 -66.31 22.66 8.34
N THR A 2 -66.18 23.78 9.04
CA THR A 2 -64.95 24.44 9.48
C THR A 2 -65.03 24.57 10.99
N ILE A 3 -64.18 23.92 11.76
CA ILE A 3 -63.97 24.16 13.21
C ILE A 3 -62.84 23.21 13.67
N LEU A 4 -61.88 23.53 14.52
CA LEU A 4 -61.21 24.76 14.97
C LEU A 4 -60.11 24.24 15.92
N SER A 5 -58.95 24.85 15.83
CA SER A 5 -57.81 24.77 16.73
C SER A 5 -58.12 25.07 18.20
N VAL A 6 -57.39 24.45 19.14
CA VAL A 6 -56.90 25.17 20.32
C VAL A 6 -55.54 24.64 20.79
N VAL A 7 -54.71 25.61 21.14
CA VAL A 7 -53.32 25.58 21.60
C VAL A 7 -53.18 25.10 23.05
N SER A 8 -52.01 24.55 23.39
CA SER A 8 -51.54 24.53 24.78
C SER A 8 -50.05 24.89 24.82
N SER A 9 -49.79 26.11 25.28
CA SER A 9 -48.47 26.69 25.50
C SER A 9 -47.92 26.27 26.87
N CYS A 10 -46.63 25.95 26.93
CA CYS A 10 -45.80 26.15 28.12
C CYS A 10 -44.41 26.59 27.65
N GLN A 11 -43.96 27.75 28.15
CA GLN A 11 -42.71 28.42 27.79
C GLN A 11 -41.52 28.02 28.68
N ALA A 12 -40.35 27.88 28.03
CA ALA A 12 -38.98 28.36 28.37
C ALA A 12 -38.30 27.88 29.69
N PRO A 13 -36.93 27.86 29.80
CA PRO A 13 -35.97 28.70 29.08
C PRO A 13 -34.63 28.09 28.58
N LEU A 14 -34.07 28.79 27.58
CA LEU A 14 -32.67 29.18 27.28
C LEU A 14 -31.44 28.27 27.52
N LEU A 15 -30.54 28.34 26.51
CA LEU A 15 -29.10 28.04 26.44
C LEU A 15 -28.72 26.56 26.56
N LEU A 16 -27.94 25.96 25.66
CA LEU A 16 -26.61 26.38 25.22
C LEU A 16 -26.21 25.60 23.95
N GLN A 17 -25.57 26.27 22.98
CA GLN A 17 -25.02 25.66 21.76
C GLN A 17 -23.85 24.73 22.07
N GLY A 18 -23.94 23.45 21.69
CA GLY A 18 -22.84 22.49 21.73
C GLY A 18 -22.26 22.27 20.33
N HIS A 19 -21.18 22.97 20.01
CA HIS A 19 -20.40 22.78 18.79
C HIS A 19 -19.21 21.88 19.13
N VAL A 20 -19.20 20.64 18.62
CA VAL A 20 -18.06 19.73 18.69
C VAL A 20 -16.97 20.26 17.75
N LYS A 21 -15.86 20.74 18.32
CA LYS A 21 -14.67 21.13 17.56
C LYS A 21 -13.54 20.17 17.89
N VAL A 22 -13.16 19.37 16.89
CA VAL A 22 -11.98 18.50 16.89
C VAL A 22 -10.70 19.35 16.93
N GLU A 23 -9.74 18.89 17.72
CA GLU A 23 -8.37 19.41 17.90
C GLU A 23 -7.63 19.72 16.59
N PRO A 24 -6.68 20.67 16.67
CA PRO A 24 -5.37 20.46 16.06
C PRO A 24 -4.24 20.58 17.10
N LYS A 25 -3.47 19.50 17.23
CA LYS A 25 -2.20 19.47 17.97
C LYS A 25 -1.18 20.37 17.29
N ALA A 26 -0.84 21.47 17.96
CA ALA A 26 0.38 22.23 17.70
C ALA A 26 1.45 21.77 18.70
N TYR A 27 2.36 20.90 18.27
CA TYR A 27 3.61 20.64 18.97
C TYR A 27 4.74 20.67 17.95
N LEU A 28 5.17 21.88 17.62
CA LEU A 28 6.51 22.13 17.10
C LEU A 28 7.36 22.70 18.22
N GLN A 29 8.67 22.48 18.09
CA GLN A 29 9.75 23.27 18.68
C GLN A 29 10.47 22.63 19.88
N GLN A 30 11.08 21.46 19.67
CA GLN A 30 12.25 21.05 20.46
C GLN A 30 13.49 21.72 19.86
N GLN A 31 14.01 22.71 20.57
CA GLN A 31 15.13 23.55 20.16
C GLN A 31 16.49 22.88 20.41
N ASN A 32 17.35 23.02 19.40
CA ASN A 32 18.79 22.77 19.38
C ASN A 32 19.58 23.63 20.40
N LYS A 33 20.48 22.98 21.16
CA LYS A 33 21.79 23.45 21.69
C LYS A 33 22.19 22.50 22.84
N GLN A 34 23.35 21.86 22.94
CA GLN A 34 24.72 22.15 22.53
C GLN A 34 25.48 20.82 22.36
N LEU A 35 26.09 20.54 21.20
CA LEU A 35 27.19 19.57 21.17
C LEU A 35 28.44 20.27 21.73
N LYS A 36 28.92 19.81 22.89
CA LYS A 36 30.21 20.24 23.44
C LYS A 36 31.33 19.64 22.58
N LEU A 37 31.96 20.52 21.81
CA LEU A 37 33.18 20.28 21.05
C LEU A 37 34.38 20.27 22.01
N SER A 38 34.73 19.10 22.55
CA SER A 38 35.98 18.92 23.29
C SER A 38 37.10 18.55 22.33
N LYS A 39 37.97 19.52 22.06
CA LYS A 39 39.24 19.37 21.35
C LYS A 39 40.19 18.53 22.22
N CYS A 40 40.77 17.47 21.66
CA CYS A 40 42.01 16.87 22.17
C CYS A 40 43.05 16.97 21.06
N LEU A 41 44.11 17.74 21.33
CA LEU A 41 45.24 17.97 20.45
C LEU A 41 46.47 17.45 21.19
N VAL A 42 47.06 16.35 20.74
CA VAL A 42 48.45 15.99 21.02
C VAL A 42 49.01 15.22 19.80
N PRO A 43 50.27 15.46 19.37
CA PRO A 43 50.75 15.17 18.01
C PRO A 43 51.64 13.92 17.89
N SER A 44 51.84 13.45 16.63
CA SER A 44 52.96 12.66 16.02
C SER A 44 53.62 11.55 16.85
N LEU A 45 53.80 10.29 16.41
CA LEU A 45 54.42 9.83 15.15
C LEU A 45 54.53 8.27 15.20
N ILE A 46 54.69 7.61 14.04
CA ILE A 46 55.16 6.21 13.81
C ILE A 46 54.14 5.07 13.98
N ALA A 47 53.67 4.53 12.85
CA ALA A 47 54.06 3.21 12.33
C ALA A 47 53.03 2.74 11.28
N ALA A 48 53.49 2.56 10.05
CA ALA A 48 52.76 1.83 9.03
C ALA A 48 52.57 0.38 9.49
N ILE A 49 51.32 -0.05 9.66
CA ILE A 49 50.95 -1.47 9.61
C ILE A 49 49.70 -1.58 8.76
N VAL A 50 49.89 -2.00 7.50
CA VAL A 50 48.85 -2.50 6.61
C VAL A 50 48.28 -3.76 7.27
N THR A 51 47.17 -3.63 7.99
CA THR A 51 46.34 -4.78 8.35
C THR A 51 45.13 -4.77 7.41
N LEU A 52 45.12 -5.73 6.49
CA LEU A 52 43.98 -6.09 5.65
C LEU A 52 42.79 -6.40 6.56
N SER A 53 41.96 -5.40 6.81
CA SER A 53 40.68 -5.56 7.47
C SER A 53 39.76 -6.26 6.47
N PRO A 54 39.15 -7.41 6.81
CA PRO A 54 37.99 -7.86 6.06
C PRO A 54 36.95 -6.76 6.26
N PHE A 55 36.62 -6.05 5.19
CA PHE A 55 35.45 -5.19 5.17
C PHE A 55 34.24 -6.07 5.49
N CYS A 56 33.84 -6.08 6.76
CA CYS A 56 32.53 -6.55 7.19
C CYS A 56 31.50 -5.59 6.57
N HIS A 57 31.18 -5.81 5.30
CA HIS A 57 29.99 -5.23 4.71
C HIS A 57 28.80 -5.84 5.45
N PRO A 58 27.92 -5.03 6.07
CA PRO A 58 26.63 -5.54 6.51
C PRO A 58 25.88 -6.00 5.25
N GLN A 59 25.80 -7.31 5.04
CA GLN A 59 24.89 -7.87 4.05
C GLN A 59 23.46 -7.62 4.55
N ALA A 60 22.89 -6.50 4.15
CA ALA A 60 21.46 -6.25 4.27
C ALA A 60 20.73 -7.17 3.27
N SER A 61 20.49 -8.41 3.67
CA SER A 61 19.66 -9.36 2.93
C SER A 61 18.41 -9.68 3.74
N LEU A 62 17.51 -8.70 3.87
CA LEU A 62 16.18 -8.85 4.50
C LEU A 62 15.11 -7.99 3.79
N GLY A 63 15.17 -7.85 2.46
CA GLY A 63 14.19 -7.08 1.70
C GLY A 63 12.98 -7.88 1.21
N GLN A 64 13.20 -9.11 0.75
CA GLN A 64 12.21 -9.83 -0.06
C GLN A 64 10.98 -10.32 0.74
N GLY A 65 11.15 -10.70 2.02
CA GLY A 65 10.03 -11.22 2.82
C GLY A 65 9.01 -10.17 3.24
N VAL A 66 9.45 -8.93 3.50
CA VAL A 66 8.56 -7.82 3.90
C VAL A 66 7.75 -7.32 2.70
N GLU A 67 8.38 -7.31 1.53
CA GLU A 67 7.78 -6.89 0.26
C GLU A 67 6.65 -7.83 -0.17
N VAL A 68 6.89 -9.15 -0.14
CA VAL A 68 5.89 -10.18 -0.49
C VAL A 68 4.69 -10.16 0.46
N ASN A 69 4.90 -10.02 1.77
CA ASN A 69 3.82 -9.92 2.75
C ASN A 69 2.95 -8.66 2.54
N THR A 70 3.58 -7.57 2.11
CA THR A 70 2.88 -6.32 1.76
C THR A 70 2.07 -6.50 0.48
N GLY A 71 2.64 -7.10 -0.56
CA GLY A 71 1.96 -7.42 -1.81
C GLY A 71 0.75 -8.34 -1.61
N ALA A 72 0.87 -9.38 -0.79
CA ALA A 72 -0.23 -10.26 -0.43
C ALA A 72 -1.37 -9.52 0.29
N THR A 73 -1.03 -8.61 1.22
CA THR A 73 -2.01 -7.79 1.93
C THR A 73 -2.75 -6.84 0.98
N LEU A 74 -2.03 -6.20 0.06
CA LEU A 74 -2.62 -5.35 -0.97
C LEU A 74 -3.54 -6.15 -1.90
N PHE A 75 -3.11 -7.34 -2.33
CA PHE A 75 -3.88 -8.21 -3.21
C PHE A 75 -5.19 -8.66 -2.56
N ASN A 76 -5.13 -9.05 -1.29
CA ASN A 76 -6.32 -9.40 -0.51
C ASN A 76 -7.31 -8.25 -0.33
N LYS A 77 -6.83 -7.00 -0.30
CA LYS A 77 -7.69 -5.82 -0.17
C LYS A 77 -8.31 -5.37 -1.51
N ALA A 78 -7.56 -5.46 -2.61
CA ALA A 78 -7.93 -4.82 -3.87
C ALA A 78 -8.33 -5.80 -4.99
N CYS A 79 -7.82 -7.03 -4.97
CA CYS A 79 -7.83 -7.92 -6.15
C CYS A 79 -8.64 -9.21 -5.91
N ILE A 80 -8.66 -9.72 -4.68
CA ILE A 80 -9.23 -11.05 -4.35
C ILE A 80 -10.70 -11.21 -4.76
N GLY A 81 -11.46 -10.11 -4.76
CA GLY A 81 -12.87 -10.13 -5.16
C GLY A 81 -13.08 -10.65 -6.59
N CYS A 82 -12.09 -10.50 -7.48
CA CYS A 82 -12.14 -11.05 -8.84
C CYS A 82 -11.13 -12.18 -9.09
N HIS A 83 -10.00 -12.16 -8.37
CA HIS A 83 -8.82 -13.00 -8.64
C HIS A 83 -8.43 -13.92 -7.48
N VAL A 84 -9.40 -14.39 -6.70
CA VAL A 84 -9.16 -15.40 -5.66
C VAL A 84 -8.42 -16.62 -6.22
N GLY A 85 -7.36 -17.05 -5.51
CA GLY A 85 -6.53 -18.20 -5.93
C GLY A 85 -5.89 -18.06 -7.31
N GLY A 86 -5.72 -16.82 -7.81
CA GLY A 86 -5.20 -16.57 -9.16
C GLY A 86 -6.24 -16.72 -10.28
N GLY A 87 -7.50 -17.01 -9.96
CA GLY A 87 -8.57 -17.15 -10.95
C GLY A 87 -9.01 -15.83 -11.59
N ASN A 88 -10.12 -15.87 -12.33
CA ASN A 88 -10.84 -14.68 -12.79
C ASN A 88 -12.33 -15.00 -12.92
N ILE A 89 -13.14 -14.51 -11.99
CA ILE A 89 -14.59 -14.79 -11.97
C ILE A 89 -15.37 -14.06 -13.08
N ILE A 90 -14.76 -13.04 -13.69
CA ILE A 90 -15.42 -12.16 -14.67
C ILE A 90 -15.14 -12.60 -16.11
N GLN A 91 -13.94 -13.11 -16.38
CA GLN A 91 -13.52 -13.48 -17.73
C GLN A 91 -12.72 -14.78 -17.73
N PRO A 92 -13.34 -15.89 -18.16
CA PRO A 92 -12.63 -17.14 -18.40
C PRO A 92 -11.49 -16.95 -19.40
N GLY A 93 -10.35 -17.62 -19.16
CA GLY A 93 -9.17 -17.54 -20.01
C GLY A 93 -8.32 -16.26 -19.85
N ALA A 94 -8.65 -15.41 -18.87
CA ALA A 94 -7.85 -14.26 -18.45
C ALA A 94 -7.54 -14.34 -16.94
N THR A 95 -7.15 -15.52 -16.47
CA THR A 95 -6.70 -15.73 -15.09
C THR A 95 -5.28 -15.20 -14.88
N LEU A 96 -4.81 -15.22 -13.63
CA LEU A 96 -3.43 -14.88 -13.25
C LEU A 96 -2.50 -16.11 -13.27
N PHE A 97 -2.95 -17.24 -13.82
CA PHE A 97 -2.10 -18.42 -14.01
C PHE A 97 -1.14 -18.22 -15.19
N PRO A 98 0.06 -18.83 -15.16
CA PRO A 98 1.10 -18.66 -16.19
C PRO A 98 0.61 -18.88 -17.62
N GLU A 99 -0.25 -19.88 -17.85
CA GLU A 99 -0.74 -20.26 -19.17
C GLU A 99 -1.62 -19.17 -19.77
N ASP A 100 -2.44 -18.53 -18.94
CA ASP A 100 -3.31 -17.43 -19.35
C ASP A 100 -2.51 -16.14 -19.52
N LEU A 101 -1.59 -15.84 -18.60
CA LEU A 101 -0.70 -14.70 -18.70
C LEU A 101 0.15 -14.77 -20.00
N ALA A 102 0.70 -15.94 -20.32
CA ALA A 102 1.44 -16.17 -21.55
C ALA A 102 0.56 -16.00 -22.80
N ARG A 103 -0.61 -16.65 -22.81
CA ARG A 103 -1.53 -16.57 -23.94
C ARG A 103 -2.04 -15.15 -24.22
N ASN A 104 -2.13 -14.33 -23.17
CA ASN A 104 -2.60 -12.94 -23.27
C ASN A 104 -1.46 -11.90 -23.43
N GLY A 105 -0.20 -12.33 -23.46
CA GLY A 105 0.96 -11.44 -23.58
C GLY A 105 1.16 -10.53 -22.35
N VAL A 106 1.00 -11.08 -21.14
CA VAL A 106 1.14 -10.37 -19.86
C VAL A 106 2.06 -11.17 -18.94
N GLN A 107 3.26 -11.48 -19.40
CA GLN A 107 4.18 -12.38 -18.68
C GLN A 107 5.15 -11.62 -17.79
N THR A 108 5.37 -10.34 -18.05
CA THR A 108 6.33 -9.53 -17.30
C THR A 108 5.64 -8.73 -16.18
N GLU A 109 6.40 -8.40 -15.14
CA GLU A 109 5.91 -7.52 -14.07
C GLU A 109 5.47 -6.15 -14.63
N ASP A 110 6.18 -5.62 -15.62
CA ASP A 110 5.82 -4.36 -16.27
C ASP A 110 4.46 -4.45 -16.97
N GLU A 111 4.16 -5.54 -17.68
CA GLU A 111 2.84 -5.73 -18.31
C GLU A 111 1.72 -5.86 -17.27
N ILE A 112 1.97 -6.58 -16.18
CA ILE A 112 1.02 -6.70 -15.06
C ILE A 112 0.80 -5.34 -14.42
N TYR A 113 1.86 -4.56 -14.21
CA TYR A 113 1.80 -3.19 -13.72
C TYR A 113 0.93 -2.32 -14.62
N GLN A 114 1.18 -2.33 -15.94
CA GLN A 114 0.43 -1.50 -16.89
C GLN A 114 -1.07 -1.81 -16.87
N ILE A 115 -1.44 -3.10 -16.85
CA ILE A 115 -2.86 -3.50 -16.77
C ILE A 115 -3.48 -3.13 -15.44
N THR A 116 -2.75 -3.31 -14.34
CA THR A 116 -3.24 -2.92 -13.00
C THR A 116 -3.40 -1.40 -12.89
N TYR A 117 -2.49 -0.63 -13.51
CA TYR A 117 -2.50 0.82 -13.49
C TYR A 117 -3.66 1.38 -14.31
N TYR A 118 -3.77 0.99 -15.58
CA TYR A 118 -4.71 1.60 -16.54
C TYR A 118 -6.01 0.84 -16.72
N GLY A 119 -6.07 -0.41 -16.27
CA GLY A 119 -7.19 -1.32 -16.53
C GLY A 119 -7.11 -1.96 -17.91
N LYS A 120 -7.91 -3.01 -18.12
CA LYS A 120 -8.06 -3.67 -19.43
C LYS A 120 -9.45 -4.30 -19.53
N GLY A 121 -10.22 -3.89 -20.52
CA GLY A 121 -11.59 -4.39 -20.73
C GLY A 121 -12.48 -4.14 -19.52
N ARG A 122 -12.92 -5.22 -18.85
CA ARG A 122 -13.78 -5.15 -17.66
C ARG A 122 -13.02 -4.96 -16.34
N MET A 123 -11.70 -5.12 -16.34
CA MET A 123 -10.88 -4.86 -15.15
C MET A 123 -10.61 -3.36 -15.02
N PRO A 124 -10.99 -2.72 -13.90
CA PRO A 124 -10.73 -1.30 -13.71
C PRO A 124 -9.24 -1.03 -13.45
N GLY A 125 -8.75 0.13 -13.89
CA GLY A 125 -7.41 0.62 -13.53
C GLY A 125 -7.34 1.24 -12.13
N PHE A 126 -6.24 1.03 -11.42
CA PHE A 126 -6.03 1.47 -10.04
C PHE A 126 -5.06 2.64 -9.89
N GLY A 127 -4.30 2.99 -10.94
CA GLY A 127 -3.28 4.04 -10.88
C GLY A 127 -3.85 5.44 -10.67
N GLN A 128 -3.06 6.32 -10.06
CA GLN A 128 -3.47 7.71 -9.79
C GLN A 128 -3.90 8.44 -11.06
N ASN A 129 -3.17 8.25 -12.16
CA ASN A 129 -3.41 8.92 -13.43
C ASN A 129 -4.28 8.11 -14.40
N CYS A 130 -4.91 7.01 -13.97
CA CYS A 130 -5.85 6.28 -14.81
C CYS A 130 -7.02 7.18 -15.23
N THR A 131 -7.29 7.21 -16.54
CA THR A 131 -8.31 8.02 -17.21
C THR A 131 -8.77 7.34 -18.51
N PRO A 132 -10.02 7.54 -18.99
CA PRO A 132 -11.15 8.25 -18.36
C PRO A 132 -11.68 7.60 -17.08
N ARG A 133 -12.42 8.36 -16.27
CA ARG A 133 -12.93 7.93 -14.96
C ARG A 133 -13.67 6.58 -14.97
N GLY A 134 -14.39 6.29 -16.05
CA GLY A 134 -15.20 5.07 -16.21
C GLY A 134 -14.40 3.78 -16.40
N GLN A 135 -13.14 3.87 -16.83
CA GLN A 135 -12.27 2.68 -16.95
C GLN A 135 -11.51 2.36 -15.66
N CYS A 136 -11.61 3.22 -14.65
CA CYS A 136 -10.80 3.15 -13.45
C CYS A 136 -11.65 2.83 -12.23
N THR A 137 -11.01 2.30 -11.18
CA THR A 137 -11.69 1.90 -9.95
C THR A 137 -12.50 3.06 -9.36
N PHE A 138 -13.70 2.75 -8.85
CA PHE A 138 -14.53 3.73 -8.16
C PHE A 138 -13.99 4.07 -6.76
N GLY A 139 -13.23 3.16 -6.16
CA GLY A 139 -12.58 3.35 -4.87
C GLY A 139 -11.32 4.22 -4.92
N ALA A 140 -10.57 4.19 -3.80
CA ALA A 140 -9.28 4.85 -3.71
C ALA A 140 -8.29 4.29 -4.75
N ARG A 141 -7.53 5.20 -5.35
CA ARG A 141 -6.42 4.85 -6.25
C ARG A 141 -5.21 4.40 -5.42
N LEU A 142 -4.41 3.54 -6.01
CA LEU A 142 -3.16 3.06 -5.43
C LEU A 142 -1.99 3.93 -5.89
N GLN A 143 -0.97 4.07 -5.04
CA GLN A 143 0.29 4.66 -5.43
C GLN A 143 1.06 3.73 -6.37
N ASP A 144 1.93 4.29 -7.19
CA ASP A 144 2.75 3.55 -8.15
C ASP A 144 3.56 2.44 -7.47
N GLU A 145 4.14 2.70 -6.29
CA GLU A 145 4.87 1.67 -5.52
C GLU A 145 3.96 0.52 -5.08
N GLU A 146 2.72 0.80 -4.67
CA GLU A 146 1.77 -0.27 -4.29
C GLU A 146 1.40 -1.15 -5.49
N ILE A 147 1.27 -0.56 -6.69
CA ILE A 147 0.98 -1.30 -7.92
C ILE A 147 2.18 -2.14 -8.35
N LYS A 148 3.40 -1.64 -8.14
CA LYS A 148 4.63 -2.41 -8.37
C LYS A 148 4.72 -3.63 -7.46
N LEU A 149 4.46 -3.45 -6.17
CA LEU A 149 4.38 -4.54 -5.19
C LEU A 149 3.32 -5.59 -5.58
N LEU A 150 2.16 -5.14 -6.08
CA LEU A 150 1.12 -6.03 -6.60
C LEU A 150 1.60 -6.81 -7.84
N ALA A 151 2.28 -6.16 -8.77
CA ALA A 151 2.77 -6.79 -9.99
C ALA A 151 3.83 -7.87 -9.69
N GLN A 152 4.78 -7.55 -8.81
CA GLN A 152 5.78 -8.52 -8.31
C GLN A 152 5.11 -9.67 -7.57
N PHE A 153 4.12 -9.39 -6.71
CA PHE A 153 3.37 -10.42 -6.01
C PHE A 153 2.65 -11.36 -7.01
N VAL A 154 1.90 -10.82 -7.97
CA VAL A 154 1.20 -11.62 -8.98
C VAL A 154 2.16 -12.45 -9.82
N ARG A 155 3.29 -11.88 -10.26
CA ARG A 155 4.34 -12.62 -10.99
C ARG A 155 4.87 -13.78 -10.15
N SER A 156 5.25 -13.50 -8.90
CA SER A 156 5.78 -14.52 -7.98
C SER A 156 4.76 -15.64 -7.71
N GLN A 157 3.48 -15.32 -7.60
CA GLN A 157 2.43 -16.32 -7.41
C GLN A 157 2.17 -17.13 -8.68
N ALA A 158 2.21 -16.49 -9.86
CA ALA A 158 2.14 -17.18 -11.14
C ALA A 158 3.32 -18.16 -11.30
N ASP A 159 4.55 -17.74 -11.00
CA ASP A 159 5.74 -18.61 -11.01
C ASP A 159 5.58 -19.87 -10.15
N GLN A 160 4.85 -19.74 -9.05
CA GLN A 160 4.53 -20.85 -8.13
C GLN A 160 3.27 -21.63 -8.53
N GLY A 161 2.59 -21.23 -9.60
CA GLY A 161 1.34 -21.82 -10.08
C GLY A 161 0.17 -21.61 -9.12
N TRP A 162 0.18 -20.53 -8.33
CA TRP A 162 -0.84 -20.23 -7.32
C TRP A 162 -1.14 -21.36 -6.34
N LYS A 163 -0.14 -22.21 -6.07
CA LYS A 163 -0.26 -23.25 -5.05
C LYS A 163 -0.47 -22.59 -3.69
N SER A 164 -1.59 -22.91 -3.05
CA SER A 164 -1.79 -22.54 -1.66
C SER A 164 -0.79 -23.35 -0.84
N THR A 165 0.08 -22.70 -0.07
CA THR A 165 0.73 -23.36 1.05
C THR A 165 -0.36 -23.63 2.08
N GLU A 166 -1.11 -24.72 1.89
CA GLU A 166 -1.98 -25.23 2.94
C GLU A 166 -1.14 -25.45 4.19
N ASN A 167 -1.63 -24.91 5.31
CA ASN A 167 -1.14 -25.29 6.63
C ASN A 167 -1.16 -26.82 6.76
N PRO A 168 -0.08 -27.47 7.26
CA PRO A 168 -0.15 -28.84 7.71
C PRO A 168 -0.99 -28.86 9.00
N GLY A 169 -2.28 -29.09 8.88
CA GLY A 169 -3.20 -29.03 10.02
C GLY A 169 -4.58 -29.56 9.66
N ASN A 170 -4.63 -30.85 9.35
CA ASN A 170 -5.81 -31.69 9.61
C ASN A 170 -5.67 -32.28 11.01
#